data_AF-A0A1Q3T3F7-F1
#
_entry.id   AF-A0A1Q3T3F7-F1
#
_cell.length_a   1.000
_cell.length_b   1.000
_cell.length_c   1.000
_cell.angle_alpha   90.00
_cell.angle_beta   90.00
_cell.angle_gamma   90.00
#
_symmetry.space_group_name_H-M   'P 1'
#
loop_
_entity.id
_entity.type
_entity.pdbx_description
1 polymer ?
#
loop_
_entity_poly.entity_id
_entity_poly.type
_entity_poly.pdbx_seq_one_letter_code
_entity_poly.pdbx_strand_id
1 'polypeptide(L)'
;MRYILAILALLMTVAVSYLCFIIVIATSKEGIVGSDFLTFFLTMITLILTFSAWLWVLKKSNAPAMKVISSTGMALPALPFLLITFVSGFVIYQFMYGKYLSKYATVRHYKETLITWPNFTYPVGLKIELEVPSASLGHRARYEGPILWMGSEGIIHANNAYSTSSHGYATLRPPFFVKNQPTSTITTGENSSTITQYLYPNVIMYIESPDVFCKELYSDLNTQIYSTGSHVNGILRWRYAQAVVDLNNALDNFLHKDSVFKNNPMLWNNMHKQFRDENLLAVGFKRCQIGARTNCFCKQ
;
A
#
# COMPACT_ATOMS: atom_id res chain seq x y z
N MET A 1 -30.29 -43.15 15.27
CA MET A 1 -30.59 -41.76 14.82
C MET A 1 -29.73 -40.69 15.51
N ARG A 2 -29.68 -40.59 16.84
CA ARG A 2 -28.85 -39.58 17.55
C ARG A 2 -27.35 -39.62 17.19
N TYR A 3 -26.74 -40.81 17.11
CA TYR A 3 -25.35 -40.96 16.69
C TYR A 3 -25.09 -40.55 15.25
N ILE A 4 -26.03 -40.86 14.34
CA ILE A 4 -25.94 -40.49 12.92
C ILE A 4 -25.97 -38.96 12.79
N LEU A 5 -26.89 -38.30 13.50
CA LEU A 5 -26.95 -36.83 13.55
C LEU A 5 -25.67 -36.21 14.13
N ALA A 6 -25.10 -36.82 15.17
CA ALA A 6 -23.84 -36.35 15.76
C ALA A 6 -22.65 -36.50 14.80
N ILE A 7 -22.58 -37.61 14.05
CA ILE A 7 -21.54 -37.81 13.03
C ILE A 7 -21.70 -36.83 11.87
N LEU A 8 -22.93 -36.58 11.40
CA LEU A 8 -23.20 -35.57 10.39
C LEU A 8 -22.82 -34.16 10.87
N ALA A 9 -23.16 -33.82 12.10
CA ALA A 9 -22.77 -32.54 12.72
C ALA A 9 -21.24 -32.42 12.86
N LEU A 10 -20.54 -33.52 13.16
CA LEU A 10 -19.07 -33.57 13.22
C LEU A 10 -18.47 -33.25 11.84
N LEU A 11 -18.94 -33.94 10.79
CA LEU A 11 -18.45 -33.72 9.42
C LEU A 11 -18.69 -32.28 8.97
N MET A 12 -19.87 -31.72 9.25
CA MET A 12 -20.17 -30.32 8.96
C MET A 12 -19.27 -29.36 9.74
N THR A 13 -19.00 -29.64 11.02
CA THR A 13 -18.11 -28.82 11.87
C THR A 13 -16.69 -28.79 11.29
N VAL A 14 -16.17 -29.95 10.89
CA VAL A 14 -14.85 -30.04 10.26
C VAL A 14 -14.85 -29.26 8.96
N ALA A 15 -15.82 -29.50 8.06
CA ALA A 15 -15.90 -28.79 6.78
C ALA A 15 -15.95 -27.27 6.95
N VAL A 16 -16.79 -26.76 7.85
CA VAL A 16 -16.92 -25.31 8.12
C VAL A 16 -15.63 -24.74 8.70
N SER A 17 -15.00 -25.43 9.66
CA SER A 17 -13.76 -24.93 10.28
C SER A 17 -12.60 -24.80 9.28
N TYR A 18 -12.45 -25.78 8.38
CA TYR A 18 -11.44 -25.73 7.33
C TYR A 18 -11.79 -24.71 6.24
N LEU A 19 -13.08 -24.53 5.92
CA LEU A 19 -13.51 -23.48 5.00
C LEU A 19 -13.18 -22.09 5.57
N CYS A 20 -13.47 -21.84 6.85
CA CYS A 20 -13.08 -20.59 7.53
C CYS A 20 -11.57 -20.36 7.47
N PHE A 21 -10.78 -21.41 7.70
CA PHE A 21 -9.32 -21.34 7.61
C PHE A 21 -8.83 -20.97 6.20
N ILE A 22 -9.39 -21.61 5.16
CA ILE A 22 -9.06 -21.30 3.76
C ILE A 22 -9.42 -19.85 3.43
N ILE A 23 -10.61 -19.38 3.84
CA ILE A 23 -11.03 -18.00 3.62
C ILE A 23 -10.05 -17.03 4.27
N VAL A 24 -9.65 -17.29 5.53
CA VAL A 24 -8.70 -16.45 6.27
C VAL A 24 -7.31 -16.42 5.62
N ILE A 25 -6.82 -17.56 5.11
CA ILE A 25 -5.54 -17.59 4.37
C ILE A 25 -5.66 -16.83 3.05
N ALA A 26 -6.75 -17.03 2.31
CA ALA A 26 -6.97 -16.38 1.02
C ALA A 26 -7.02 -14.86 1.19
N THR A 27 -7.79 -14.35 2.16
CA THR A 27 -7.89 -12.91 2.43
C THR A 27 -6.59 -12.33 2.99
N SER A 28 -5.91 -13.04 3.89
CA SER A 28 -4.64 -12.55 4.46
C SER A 28 -3.48 -12.51 3.45
N LYS A 29 -3.58 -13.23 2.32
CA LYS A 29 -2.59 -13.17 1.23
C LYS A 29 -2.65 -11.85 0.45
N GLU A 30 -3.85 -11.35 0.19
CA GLU A 30 -4.09 -10.16 -0.66
C GLU A 30 -3.90 -8.83 0.09
N GLY A 31 -3.79 -8.90 1.41
CA GLY A 31 -3.72 -7.74 2.29
C GLY A 31 -5.08 -7.44 2.90
N ILE A 32 -5.08 -7.06 4.17
CA ILE A 32 -6.31 -6.95 4.96
C ILE A 32 -6.82 -5.52 4.83
N VAL A 33 -7.97 -5.38 4.18
CA VAL A 33 -8.70 -4.12 4.06
C VAL A 33 -9.69 -4.02 5.21
N GLY A 34 -10.12 -2.80 5.55
CA GLY A 34 -11.08 -2.56 6.64
C GLY A 34 -12.35 -3.44 6.59
N SER A 35 -12.80 -3.81 5.39
CA SER A 35 -13.91 -4.73 5.16
C SER A 35 -13.68 -6.15 5.68
N ASP A 36 -12.43 -6.60 5.72
CA ASP A 36 -12.09 -7.99 6.03
C ASP A 36 -12.18 -8.28 7.52
N PHE A 37 -12.07 -7.25 8.38
CA PHE A 37 -12.25 -7.39 9.83
C PHE A 37 -13.61 -8.01 10.19
N LEU A 38 -14.67 -7.70 9.43
CA LEU A 38 -15.97 -8.31 9.64
C LEU A 38 -15.92 -9.82 9.37
N THR A 39 -15.25 -10.24 8.29
CA THR A 39 -15.04 -11.65 7.95
C THR A 39 -14.25 -12.37 9.04
N PHE A 40 -13.16 -11.77 9.54
CA PHE A 40 -12.39 -12.31 10.67
C PHE A 40 -13.23 -12.43 11.95
N PHE A 41 -14.06 -11.43 12.23
CA PHE A 41 -14.94 -11.44 13.40
C PHE A 41 -16.02 -12.53 13.31
N LEU A 42 -16.68 -12.64 12.15
CA LEU A 42 -17.70 -13.66 11.91
C LEU A 42 -17.12 -15.06 11.97
N THR A 43 -15.96 -15.31 11.35
CA THR A 43 -15.28 -16.62 11.43
C THR A 43 -14.89 -16.99 12.85
N MET A 44 -14.41 -16.04 13.66
CA MET A 44 -14.14 -16.27 15.08
C MET A 44 -15.39 -16.64 15.87
N ILE A 45 -16.48 -15.89 15.71
CA ILE A 45 -17.74 -16.18 16.39
C ILE A 45 -18.25 -17.56 16.00
N THR A 46 -18.24 -17.91 14.72
CA THR A 46 -18.67 -19.22 14.25
C THR A 46 -17.88 -20.34 14.93
N LEU A 47 -16.55 -20.21 15.01
CA LEU A 47 -15.72 -21.23 15.65
C LEU A 47 -15.95 -21.31 17.17
N ILE A 48 -16.11 -20.18 17.86
CA ILE A 48 -16.42 -20.13 19.30
C ILE A 48 -17.77 -20.79 19.60
N LEU A 49 -18.80 -20.49 18.79
CA LEU A 49 -20.12 -21.10 18.94
C LEU A 49 -20.08 -22.60 18.69
N THR A 50 -19.33 -23.03 17.67
CA THR A 50 -19.19 -24.46 17.33
C THR A 50 -18.46 -25.22 18.44
N PHE A 51 -17.36 -24.66 18.97
CA PHE A 51 -16.63 -25.23 20.09
C PHE A 51 -17.48 -25.30 21.37
N SER A 52 -18.24 -24.24 21.66
CA SER A 52 -19.15 -24.17 22.81
C SER A 52 -20.28 -25.20 22.71
N ALA A 53 -20.84 -25.40 21.50
CA ALA A 53 -21.87 -26.40 21.26
C ALA A 53 -21.34 -27.82 21.53
N TRP A 54 -20.15 -28.16 21.04
CA TRP A 54 -19.55 -29.47 21.30
C TRP A 54 -19.18 -29.69 22.77
N LEU A 55 -18.70 -28.64 23.46
CA LEU A 55 -18.44 -28.69 24.90
C LEU A 55 -19.73 -28.91 25.71
N TRP A 56 -20.84 -28.31 25.29
CA TRP A 56 -22.14 -28.54 25.88
C TRP A 56 -22.64 -29.99 25.66
N VAL A 57 -22.52 -30.53 24.44
CA VAL A 57 -22.86 -31.92 24.14
C VAL A 57 -21.99 -32.88 24.95
N LEU A 58 -20.68 -32.61 25.08
CA LEU A 58 -19.76 -33.42 25.89
C LEU A 58 -20.20 -33.46 27.36
N LYS A 59 -20.54 -32.31 27.95
CA LYS A 59 -21.01 -32.21 29.34
C LYS A 59 -22.34 -32.92 29.59
N LYS A 60 -23.24 -32.93 28.61
CA LYS A 60 -24.56 -33.57 28.73
C LYS A 60 -24.55 -35.06 28.38
N SER A 61 -23.48 -35.57 27.78
CA SER A 61 -23.41 -36.95 27.31
C SER A 61 -22.90 -37.92 28.38
N ASN A 62 -23.75 -38.87 28.78
CA ASN A 62 -23.35 -39.95 29.70
C ASN A 62 -22.80 -41.18 28.95
N ALA A 63 -23.12 -41.35 27.67
CA ALA A 63 -22.68 -42.50 26.87
C ALA A 63 -21.21 -42.35 26.40
N PRO A 64 -20.38 -43.40 26.53
CA PRO A 64 -18.95 -43.33 26.18
C PRO A 64 -18.73 -43.01 24.69
N ALA A 65 -19.53 -43.59 23.78
CA ALA A 65 -19.43 -43.30 22.35
C ALA A 65 -19.72 -41.83 22.02
N MET A 66 -20.70 -41.20 22.67
CA MET A 66 -20.97 -39.76 22.47
C MET A 66 -19.84 -38.88 23.02
N LYS A 67 -19.21 -39.27 24.14
CA LYS A 67 -18.03 -38.56 24.64
C LYS A 67 -16.86 -38.60 23.65
N VAL A 68 -16.64 -39.73 22.97
CA VAL A 68 -15.64 -39.85 21.90
C VAL A 68 -15.97 -38.96 20.71
N ILE A 69 -17.22 -38.97 20.23
CA ILE A 69 -17.64 -38.12 19.11
C ILE A 69 -17.50 -36.64 19.47
N SER A 70 -17.94 -36.24 20.66
CA SER A 70 -17.87 -34.83 21.09
C SER A 70 -16.44 -34.35 21.33
N SER A 71 -15.57 -35.18 21.93
CA SER A 71 -14.15 -34.83 22.07
C SER A 71 -13.45 -34.70 20.71
N THR A 72 -13.76 -35.59 19.76
CA THR A 72 -13.27 -35.49 18.38
C THR A 72 -13.78 -34.21 17.69
N GLY A 73 -15.05 -33.86 17.93
CA GLY A 73 -15.66 -32.62 17.42
C GLY A 73 -15.09 -31.34 18.00
N MET A 74 -14.41 -31.42 19.15
CA MET A 74 -13.61 -30.32 19.68
C MET A 74 -12.17 -30.35 19.18
N ALA A 75 -11.55 -31.53 19.09
CA ALA A 75 -10.15 -31.68 18.76
C ALA A 75 -9.82 -31.34 17.30
N LEU A 76 -10.63 -31.81 16.35
CA LEU A 76 -10.37 -31.57 14.91
C LEU A 76 -10.43 -30.08 14.52
N PRO A 77 -11.41 -29.28 14.98
CA PRO A 77 -11.46 -27.85 14.70
C PRO A 77 -10.49 -27.02 15.56
N ALA A 78 -9.91 -27.59 16.61
CA ALA A 78 -9.02 -26.85 17.51
C ALA A 78 -7.77 -26.32 16.78
N LEU A 79 -7.21 -27.10 15.84
CA LEU A 79 -6.06 -26.65 15.07
C LEU A 79 -6.39 -25.46 14.15
N PRO A 80 -7.42 -25.52 13.27
CA PRO A 80 -7.89 -24.34 12.54
C PRO A 80 -8.17 -23.15 13.45
N PHE A 81 -8.82 -23.38 14.59
CA PHE A 81 -9.13 -22.32 15.55
C PHE A 81 -7.86 -21.64 16.08
N LEU A 82 -6.90 -22.40 16.60
CA LEU A 82 -5.64 -21.87 17.11
C LEU A 82 -4.86 -21.10 16.04
N LEU A 83 -4.80 -21.63 14.81
CA LEU A 83 -4.12 -20.97 13.70
C LEU A 83 -4.80 -19.65 13.31
N ILE A 84 -6.12 -19.64 13.17
CA ILE A 84 -6.85 -18.40 12.87
C ILE A 84 -6.69 -17.41 14.03
N THR A 85 -6.76 -17.85 15.29
CA THR A 85 -6.55 -16.95 16.44
C THR A 85 -5.16 -16.34 16.43
N PHE A 86 -4.14 -17.13 16.13
CA PHE A 86 -2.77 -16.65 16.01
C PHE A 86 -2.62 -15.63 14.86
N VAL A 87 -3.13 -15.93 13.67
CA VAL A 87 -3.08 -15.03 12.50
C VAL A 87 -3.84 -13.74 12.79
N SER A 88 -5.07 -13.82 13.29
CA SER A 88 -5.88 -12.65 13.65
C SER A 88 -5.20 -11.81 14.74
N GLY A 89 -4.67 -12.45 15.78
CA GLY A 89 -3.95 -11.76 16.86
C GLY A 89 -2.71 -11.03 16.35
N PHE A 90 -1.95 -11.67 15.46
CA PHE A 90 -0.80 -11.05 14.81
C PHE A 90 -1.21 -9.85 13.93
N VAL A 91 -2.27 -9.98 13.14
CA VAL A 91 -2.80 -8.90 12.30
C VAL A 91 -3.25 -7.72 13.16
N ILE A 92 -4.04 -7.96 14.21
CA ILE A 92 -4.52 -6.93 15.13
C ILE A 92 -3.33 -6.25 15.81
N TYR A 93 -2.34 -7.02 16.27
CA TYR A 93 -1.12 -6.46 16.84
C TYR A 93 -0.39 -5.55 15.84
N GLN A 94 -0.18 -5.99 14.60
CA GLN A 94 0.49 -5.19 13.57
C GLN A 94 -0.30 -3.92 13.23
N PHE A 95 -1.64 -4.02 13.17
CA PHE A 95 -2.51 -2.87 12.94
C PHE A 95 -2.45 -1.86 14.09
N MET A 96 -2.53 -2.33 15.33
CA MET A 96 -2.47 -1.48 16.52
C MET A 96 -1.08 -0.86 16.69
N TYR A 97 -0.03 -1.63 16.44
CA TYR A 97 1.35 -1.14 16.45
C TYR A 97 1.58 -0.11 15.34
N GLY A 98 1.08 -0.37 14.14
CA GLY A 98 1.11 0.60 13.04
C GLY A 98 0.37 1.89 13.39
N LYS A 99 -0.86 1.82 13.93
CA LYS A 99 -1.63 2.98 14.37
C LYS A 99 -0.98 3.72 15.54
N TYR A 100 -0.33 2.98 16.44
CA TYR A 100 0.49 3.58 17.49
C TYR A 100 1.63 4.37 16.84
N LEU A 101 2.43 3.74 15.97
CA LEU A 101 3.53 4.41 15.28
C LEU A 101 3.07 5.60 14.44
N SER A 102 1.91 5.53 13.76
CA SER A 102 1.35 6.65 12.99
C SER A 102 1.09 7.89 13.84
N LYS A 103 0.68 7.69 15.09
CA LYS A 103 0.40 8.79 16.03
C LYS A 103 1.69 9.51 16.46
N TYR A 104 2.82 8.82 16.46
CA TYR A 104 4.13 9.35 16.87
C TYR A 104 5.07 9.61 15.69
N ALA A 105 4.68 9.19 14.49
CA ALA A 105 5.36 9.44 13.25
C ALA A 105 5.21 10.91 12.88
N THR A 106 6.26 11.66 13.12
CA THR A 106 6.35 13.05 12.72
C THR A 106 7.37 13.17 11.61
N VAL A 107 7.06 14.01 10.62
CA VAL A 107 8.08 14.52 9.70
C VAL A 107 8.75 15.68 10.45
N ARG A 108 9.99 15.49 10.88
CA ARG A 108 10.77 16.51 11.61
C ARG A 108 11.34 17.55 10.66
N HIS A 109 11.77 17.09 9.50
CA HIS A 109 12.35 17.92 8.46
C HIS A 109 11.80 17.49 7.11
N TYR A 110 11.46 18.47 6.29
CA TYR A 110 10.97 18.30 4.93
C TYR A 110 11.75 19.24 4.02
N LYS A 111 12.36 18.68 2.98
CA LYS A 111 13.03 19.47 1.95
C LYS A 111 12.70 18.94 0.57
N GLU A 112 12.32 19.87 -0.30
CA GLU A 112 12.13 19.63 -1.73
C GLU A 112 13.34 20.13 -2.52
N THR A 113 13.72 19.40 -3.55
CA THR A 113 14.71 19.82 -4.53
C THR A 113 14.26 19.38 -5.91
N LEU A 114 14.11 20.33 -6.83
CA LEU A 114 13.70 20.04 -8.20
C LEU A 114 14.76 19.20 -8.91
N ILE A 115 14.33 18.15 -9.62
CA ILE A 115 15.20 17.35 -10.48
C ILE A 115 15.17 17.97 -11.87
N THR A 116 16.33 18.28 -12.42
CA THR A 116 16.48 18.79 -13.78
C THR A 116 17.28 17.82 -14.63
N TRP A 117 16.87 17.65 -15.88
CA TRP A 117 17.64 16.90 -16.88
C TRP A 117 18.12 17.85 -17.97
N PRO A 118 19.26 17.53 -18.62
CA PRO A 118 19.68 18.25 -19.80
C PRO A 118 18.57 18.29 -20.85
N ASN A 119 18.44 19.40 -21.57
CA ASN A 119 17.48 19.61 -22.68
C ASN A 119 16.00 19.78 -22.29
N PHE A 120 15.67 19.72 -21.01
CA PHE A 120 14.33 20.05 -20.54
C PHE A 120 14.31 21.47 -19.96
N THR A 121 13.37 22.29 -20.42
CA THR A 121 13.19 23.66 -19.94
C THR A 121 12.63 23.70 -18.51
N TYR A 122 11.86 22.69 -18.13
CA TYR A 122 11.22 22.58 -16.83
C TYR A 122 11.81 21.42 -16.04
N PRO A 123 11.74 21.44 -14.69
CA PRO A 123 12.14 20.29 -13.89
C PRO A 123 11.33 19.05 -14.28
N VAL A 124 12.00 17.91 -14.26
CA VAL A 124 11.47 16.61 -14.68
C VAL A 124 10.91 15.78 -13.53
N GLY A 125 11.11 16.24 -12.30
CA GLY A 125 10.67 15.54 -11.09
C GLY A 125 11.05 16.32 -9.83
N LEU A 126 10.87 15.66 -8.70
CA LEU A 126 11.07 16.20 -7.37
C LEU A 126 11.84 15.21 -6.50
N LYS A 127 12.98 15.64 -5.96
CA LYS A 127 13.65 14.95 -4.87
C LYS A 127 13.05 15.47 -3.57
N ILE A 128 12.65 14.56 -2.70
CA ILE A 128 12.22 14.90 -1.34
C ILE A 128 13.16 14.27 -0.33
N GLU A 129 13.40 14.99 0.77
CA GLU A 129 14.12 14.51 1.94
C GLU A 129 13.20 14.65 3.14
N LEU A 130 12.95 13.52 3.80
CA LEU A 130 12.10 13.41 4.98
C LEU A 130 12.96 12.95 6.15
N GLU A 131 12.91 13.67 7.27
CA GLU A 131 13.46 13.17 8.53
C GLU A 131 12.33 12.63 9.41
N VAL A 132 12.42 11.36 9.79
CA VAL A 132 11.45 10.70 10.67
C VAL A 132 12.17 10.06 11.88
N PRO A 133 11.53 9.92 13.04
CA PRO A 133 12.15 9.24 14.19
C PRO A 133 12.58 7.80 13.86
N SER A 134 13.79 7.35 14.24
CA SER A 134 14.24 5.98 13.90
C SER A 134 13.35 4.88 14.49
N ALA A 135 12.73 5.13 15.65
CA ALA A 135 11.75 4.23 16.26
C ALA A 135 10.51 3.97 15.38
N SER A 136 10.22 4.85 14.41
CA SER A 136 9.09 4.72 13.50
C SER A 136 9.40 3.94 12.23
N LEU A 137 10.61 3.38 12.10
CA LEU A 137 11.07 2.56 10.98
C LEU A 137 11.40 1.12 11.39
N GLY A 138 10.77 0.61 12.45
CA GLY A 138 11.05 -0.72 13.00
C GLY A 138 11.27 -1.78 11.92
N HIS A 139 12.19 -2.73 12.16
CA HIS A 139 12.82 -3.64 11.18
C HIS A 139 11.92 -4.47 10.22
N ARG A 140 10.60 -4.31 10.27
CA ARG A 140 9.62 -5.01 9.43
C ARG A 140 8.65 -4.08 8.67
N ALA A 141 8.83 -2.76 8.77
CA ALA A 141 8.05 -1.80 8.01
C ALA A 141 8.54 -1.75 6.56
N ARG A 142 7.66 -1.98 5.59
CA ARG A 142 7.91 -1.64 4.20
C ARG A 142 7.49 -0.20 3.97
N TYR A 143 8.45 0.66 3.67
CA TYR A 143 8.20 2.02 3.28
C TYR A 143 7.59 2.06 1.87
N GLU A 144 6.41 2.69 1.74
CA GLU A 144 5.82 3.00 0.43
C GLU A 144 6.11 4.48 0.14
N GLY A 145 6.93 4.73 -0.89
CA GLY A 145 7.33 6.08 -1.24
C GLY A 145 6.13 6.96 -1.59
N PRO A 146 6.19 8.26 -1.29
CA PRO A 146 5.02 9.10 -1.32
C PRO A 146 4.54 9.37 -2.74
N ILE A 147 3.23 9.58 -2.85
CA ILE A 147 2.59 10.02 -4.07
C ILE A 147 2.08 11.43 -3.84
N LEU A 148 2.52 12.37 -4.66
CA LEU A 148 2.05 13.76 -4.61
C LEU A 148 1.08 14.02 -5.75
N TRP A 149 0.07 14.84 -5.51
CA TRP A 149 -0.81 15.35 -6.56
C TRP A 149 -1.19 16.80 -6.27
N MET A 150 -1.59 17.50 -7.32
CA MET A 150 -2.17 18.83 -7.21
C MET A 150 -3.67 18.75 -7.46
N GLY A 151 -4.48 19.32 -6.56
CA GLY A 151 -5.94 19.32 -6.67
C GLY A 151 -6.63 19.74 -5.38
N SER A 152 -7.95 19.61 -5.33
CA SER A 152 -8.67 19.77 -4.06
C SER A 152 -8.33 18.61 -3.10
N GLU A 153 -8.45 18.88 -1.81
CA GLU A 153 -8.31 17.85 -0.78
C GLU A 153 -9.28 16.68 -1.03
N GLY A 154 -8.83 15.46 -0.74
CA GLY A 154 -9.68 14.25 -0.78
C GLY A 154 -9.99 13.67 -2.17
N ILE A 155 -9.50 14.25 -3.28
CA ILE A 155 -9.75 13.71 -4.63
C ILE A 155 -9.23 12.28 -4.80
N ILE A 156 -8.04 12.00 -4.28
CA ILE A 156 -7.40 10.69 -4.42
C ILE A 156 -7.50 9.95 -3.09
N HIS A 157 -8.33 8.90 -3.04
CA HIS A 157 -8.30 7.98 -1.92
C HIS A 157 -6.99 7.22 -1.90
N ALA A 158 -6.40 7.12 -0.73
CA ALA A 158 -5.03 6.65 -0.60
C ALA A 158 -4.84 5.18 -1.02
N ASN A 159 -5.90 4.34 -1.01
CA ASN A 159 -5.88 2.99 -1.58
C ASN A 159 -5.90 2.98 -3.12
N ASN A 160 -6.47 4.00 -3.74
CA ASN A 160 -6.57 4.16 -5.20
C ASN A 160 -5.34 4.87 -5.78
N ALA A 161 -4.52 5.52 -4.95
CA ALA A 161 -3.31 6.23 -5.40
C ALA A 161 -2.23 5.26 -5.89
N TYR A 162 -2.10 4.11 -5.21
CA TYR A 162 -1.09 3.08 -5.52
C TYR A 162 -1.59 1.99 -6.47
N SER A 163 -2.88 2.00 -6.84
CA SER A 163 -3.42 1.10 -7.87
C SER A 163 -3.19 1.69 -9.26
N THR A 164 -3.22 0.82 -10.29
CA THR A 164 -3.13 1.20 -11.71
C THR A 164 -4.31 2.06 -12.20
N SER A 165 -5.27 2.41 -11.33
CA SER A 165 -6.36 3.32 -11.66
C SER A 165 -6.03 4.80 -11.44
N SER A 166 -4.89 5.13 -10.82
CA SER A 166 -4.43 6.53 -10.64
C SER A 166 -3.96 7.20 -11.94
N HIS A 167 -4.05 6.51 -13.08
CA HIS A 167 -3.58 6.96 -14.40
C HIS A 167 -4.36 8.17 -14.95
N GLY A 168 -5.52 8.51 -14.36
CA GLY A 168 -6.30 9.70 -14.72
C GLY A 168 -5.83 11.01 -14.08
N TYR A 169 -4.90 10.95 -13.12
CA TYR A 169 -4.40 12.14 -12.40
C TYR A 169 -2.94 12.42 -12.75
N ALA A 170 -2.58 13.70 -12.86
CA ALA A 170 -1.18 14.09 -12.86
C ALA A 170 -0.64 13.91 -11.43
N THR A 171 0.26 12.95 -11.24
CA THR A 171 0.86 12.67 -9.92
C THR A 171 2.37 12.53 -10.03
N LEU A 172 3.09 12.87 -8.95
CA LEU A 172 4.50 12.55 -8.79
C LEU A 172 4.64 11.33 -7.87
N ARG A 173 5.36 10.31 -8.34
CA ARG A 173 5.57 9.06 -7.60
C ARG A 173 6.94 8.45 -7.93
N PRO A 174 7.46 7.54 -7.10
CA PRO A 174 8.66 6.80 -7.46
C PRO A 174 8.40 5.95 -8.73
N PRO A 175 9.33 5.93 -9.70
CA PRO A 175 9.22 5.10 -10.90
C PRO A 175 9.27 3.62 -10.51
N PHE A 176 8.55 2.77 -11.26
CA PHE A 176 8.44 1.34 -10.95
C PHE A 176 9.77 0.59 -11.09
N PHE A 177 10.59 1.01 -12.05
CA PHE A 177 11.86 0.36 -12.36
C PHE A 177 12.92 1.42 -12.64
N VAL A 178 14.06 1.33 -11.97
CA VAL A 178 15.19 2.21 -12.22
C VAL A 178 16.46 1.40 -12.29
N LYS A 179 17.14 1.47 -13.43
CA LYS A 179 18.46 0.87 -13.65
C LYS A 179 19.44 2.02 -13.52
N ASN A 180 20.10 2.16 -12.36
CA ASN A 180 21.21 3.10 -12.09
C ASN A 180 20.90 4.52 -11.54
N GLN A 181 19.68 4.86 -11.09
CA GLN A 181 19.51 6.02 -10.19
C GLN A 181 19.61 5.60 -8.73
N PRO A 182 19.94 6.53 -7.80
CA PRO A 182 19.83 6.28 -6.38
C PRO A 182 18.41 5.76 -6.06
N THR A 183 18.32 4.47 -5.76
CA THR A 183 17.16 3.88 -5.09
C THR A 183 16.89 4.67 -3.83
N SER A 184 15.63 4.78 -3.43
CA SER A 184 15.22 5.25 -2.12
C SER A 184 16.25 4.92 -1.03
N THR A 185 16.94 5.93 -0.50
CA THR A 185 17.95 5.71 0.54
C THR A 185 17.33 6.01 1.90
N ILE A 186 17.44 5.05 2.81
CA ILE A 186 17.11 5.24 4.22
C ILE A 186 18.43 5.23 4.97
N THR A 187 18.84 6.39 5.48
CA THR A 187 20.00 6.52 6.35
C THR A 187 19.50 6.56 7.78
N THR A 188 19.73 5.48 8.53
CA THR A 188 19.31 5.37 9.93
C THR A 188 20.38 5.94 10.85
N GLY A 189 20.04 7.01 11.56
CA GLY A 189 20.78 7.51 12.71
C GLY A 189 20.21 6.99 14.02
N GLU A 190 20.89 7.29 15.13
CA GLU A 190 20.53 6.83 16.47
C GLU A 190 19.12 7.30 16.90
N ASN A 191 18.74 8.53 16.55
CA ASN A 191 17.48 9.16 16.96
C ASN A 191 16.54 9.53 15.80
N SER A 192 17.06 9.63 14.59
CA SER A 192 16.28 9.94 13.39
C SER A 192 16.85 9.24 12.18
N SER A 193 15.98 9.03 11.21
CA SER A 193 16.31 8.43 9.93
C SER A 193 15.90 9.40 8.84
N THR A 194 16.82 9.60 7.90
CA THR A 194 16.57 10.41 6.72
C THR A 194 16.18 9.49 5.57
N ILE A 195 15.03 9.79 4.97
CA ILE A 195 14.50 9.09 3.82
C ILE A 195 14.59 10.04 2.63
N THR A 196 15.34 9.64 1.61
CA THR A 196 15.44 10.37 0.35
C THR A 196 14.67 9.63 -0.73
N GLN A 197 13.76 10.35 -1.41
CA GLN A 197 12.95 9.80 -2.50
C GLN A 197 13.04 10.68 -3.74
N TYR A 198 13.00 10.03 -4.90
CA TYR A 198 12.98 10.69 -6.20
C TYR A 198 11.62 10.40 -6.84
N LEU A 199 10.83 11.46 -7.00
CA LEU A 199 9.49 11.41 -7.53
C LEU A 199 9.49 11.97 -8.95
N TYR A 200 8.82 11.29 -9.85
CA TYR A 200 8.69 11.69 -11.25
C TYR A 200 7.22 11.67 -11.67
N PRO A 201 6.85 12.40 -12.72
CA PRO A 201 5.54 12.29 -13.34
C PRO A 201 5.17 10.83 -13.56
N ASN A 202 3.95 10.45 -13.16
CA ASN A 202 3.43 9.08 -13.25
C ASN A 202 3.47 8.46 -14.64
N VAL A 203 3.55 9.28 -15.69
CA VAL A 203 3.78 8.88 -17.08
C VAL A 203 5.14 8.18 -17.27
N ILE A 204 6.15 8.50 -16.46
CA ILE A 204 7.48 7.87 -16.51
C ILE A 204 7.44 6.57 -15.72
N MET A 205 7.60 5.44 -16.40
CA MET A 205 7.60 4.12 -15.76
C MET A 205 8.99 3.57 -15.49
N TYR A 206 9.95 3.94 -16.34
CA TYR A 206 11.31 3.42 -16.29
C TYR A 206 12.32 4.49 -16.66
N ILE A 207 13.42 4.54 -15.92
CA ILE A 207 14.52 5.46 -16.18
C ILE A 207 15.82 4.65 -16.18
N GLU A 208 16.57 4.73 -17.28
CA GLU A 208 17.94 4.20 -17.39
C GLU A 208 18.97 5.32 -17.27
N SER A 209 18.68 6.48 -17.86
CA SER A 209 19.46 7.70 -17.74
C SER A 209 18.60 8.93 -18.08
N PRO A 210 19.07 10.17 -17.86
CA PRO A 210 18.39 11.38 -18.35
C PRO A 210 18.09 11.37 -19.86
N ASP A 211 18.89 10.64 -20.65
CA ASP A 211 18.73 10.53 -22.09
C ASP A 211 17.96 9.28 -22.53
N VAL A 212 17.61 8.38 -21.61
CA VAL A 212 16.99 7.09 -21.90
C VAL A 212 15.95 6.72 -20.84
N PHE A 213 14.67 6.81 -21.19
CA PHE A 213 13.55 6.50 -20.30
C PHE A 213 12.35 5.92 -21.05
N CYS A 214 11.43 5.26 -20.34
CA CYS A 214 10.18 4.74 -20.91
C CYS A 214 8.95 5.31 -20.24
N LYS A 215 7.91 5.49 -21.06
CA LYS A 215 6.61 6.01 -20.67
C LYS A 215 5.52 4.94 -20.67
N GLU A 216 4.46 5.21 -19.92
CA GLU A 216 3.21 4.45 -19.96
C GLU A 216 2.48 4.66 -21.30
N LEU A 217 1.82 3.60 -21.82
CA LEU A 217 1.17 3.59 -23.13
C LEU A 217 -0.11 4.45 -23.22
N TYR A 218 -0.74 4.77 -22.08
CA TYR A 218 -2.08 5.38 -22.03
C TYR A 218 -2.15 6.69 -21.22
N SER A 219 -1.02 7.37 -21.02
CA SER A 219 -0.98 8.59 -20.21
C SER A 219 -1.40 9.84 -21.01
N ASP A 220 -2.63 9.87 -21.52
CA ASP A 220 -3.17 11.12 -22.08
C ASP A 220 -3.53 12.06 -20.93
N LEU A 221 -2.59 12.95 -20.60
CA LEU A 221 -2.76 14.10 -19.70
C LEU A 221 -3.63 15.18 -20.39
N ASN A 222 -4.84 14.81 -20.83
CA ASN A 222 -5.79 15.69 -21.51
C ASN A 222 -6.76 16.40 -20.55
N THR A 223 -6.80 16.00 -19.28
CA THR A 223 -7.56 16.70 -18.23
C THR A 223 -6.83 17.97 -17.79
N GLN A 224 -7.56 19.07 -17.57
CA GLN A 224 -7.04 20.25 -16.89
C GLN A 224 -6.35 19.81 -15.60
N ILE A 225 -5.04 20.02 -15.55
CA ILE A 225 -4.18 19.56 -14.45
C ILE A 225 -4.41 20.44 -13.18
N TYR A 226 -5.23 21.50 -13.27
CA TYR A 226 -5.46 22.48 -12.19
C TYR A 226 -6.76 23.29 -12.35
N SER A 227 -7.36 23.68 -11.23
CA SER A 227 -8.30 24.80 -11.08
C SER A 227 -7.86 25.75 -9.95
N THR A 228 -8.24 27.04 -10.03
CA THR A 228 -7.93 28.06 -9.01
C THR A 228 -8.33 27.62 -7.60
N GLY A 229 -7.38 27.61 -6.67
CA GLY A 229 -7.56 27.08 -5.30
C GLY A 229 -7.06 25.65 -5.08
N SER A 230 -6.40 25.02 -6.06
CA SER A 230 -5.77 23.71 -5.88
C SER A 230 -4.53 23.79 -4.98
N HIS A 231 -4.35 22.80 -4.11
CA HIS A 231 -3.17 22.65 -3.25
C HIS A 231 -2.37 21.41 -3.63
N VAL A 232 -1.10 21.36 -3.23
CA VAL A 232 -0.27 20.15 -3.36
C VAL A 232 -0.55 19.28 -2.16
N ASN A 233 -1.02 18.07 -2.43
CA ASN A 233 -1.36 17.08 -1.41
C ASN A 233 -0.45 15.87 -1.60
N GLY A 234 -0.26 15.09 -0.54
CA GLY A 234 0.64 13.96 -0.53
C GLY A 234 0.08 12.78 0.25
N ILE A 235 0.23 11.60 -0.33
CA ILE A 235 -0.01 10.35 0.37
C ILE A 235 1.34 9.73 0.73
N LEU A 236 1.60 9.56 2.02
CA LEU A 236 2.78 8.87 2.52
C LEU A 236 2.35 7.73 3.42
N ARG A 237 2.87 6.53 3.14
CA ARG A 237 2.44 5.31 3.83
C ARG A 237 3.59 4.44 4.30
N TRP A 238 3.38 3.82 5.46
CA TRP A 238 4.18 2.67 5.88
C TRP A 238 3.30 1.43 5.91
N ARG A 239 3.80 0.36 5.32
CA ARG A 239 3.15 -0.94 5.40
C ARG A 239 3.85 -1.80 6.46
N TYR A 240 3.18 -2.04 7.56
CA TYR A 240 3.61 -2.96 8.61
C TYR A 240 2.95 -4.32 8.39
N ALA A 241 3.68 -5.25 7.76
CA ALA A 241 3.11 -6.50 7.26
C ALA A 241 1.90 -6.25 6.35
N GLN A 242 0.68 -6.52 6.83
CA GLN A 242 -0.57 -6.29 6.09
C GLN A 242 -1.33 -5.03 6.53
N ALA A 243 -0.81 -4.25 7.49
CA ALA A 243 -1.43 -3.01 7.95
C ALA A 243 -0.82 -1.79 7.24
N VAL A 244 -1.66 -0.85 6.82
CA VAL A 244 -1.24 0.42 6.20
C VAL A 244 -1.38 1.54 7.22
N VAL A 245 -0.29 2.26 7.43
CA VAL A 245 -0.18 3.45 8.25
C VAL A 245 -0.12 4.66 7.34
N ASP A 246 -1.05 5.58 7.52
CA ASP A 246 -1.20 6.77 6.71
C ASP A 246 -0.60 8.00 7.44
N LEU A 247 0.31 8.71 6.78
CA LEU A 247 1.02 9.90 7.28
C LEU A 247 0.63 11.17 6.51
N ASN A 248 -0.49 11.16 5.79
CA ASN A 248 -0.85 12.23 4.85
C ASN A 248 -0.96 13.56 5.58
N ASN A 249 -1.64 13.63 6.73
CA ASN A 249 -1.79 14.87 7.50
C ASN A 249 -0.44 15.51 7.87
N ALA A 250 0.56 14.69 8.22
CA ALA A 250 1.88 15.20 8.57
C ALA A 250 2.60 15.75 7.34
N LEU A 251 2.48 15.07 6.20
CA LEU A 251 3.07 15.49 4.93
C LEU A 251 2.36 16.73 4.34
N ASP A 252 1.03 16.74 4.33
CA ASP A 252 0.20 17.83 3.79
C ASP A 252 0.49 19.17 4.47
N ASN A 253 0.72 19.16 5.80
CA ASN A 253 1.13 20.36 6.52
C ASN A 253 2.42 20.98 5.98
N PHE A 254 3.41 20.17 5.62
CA PHE A 254 4.64 20.66 4.99
C PHE A 254 4.40 21.07 3.54
N LEU A 255 3.65 20.29 2.77
CA LEU A 255 3.36 20.61 1.37
C LEU A 255 2.61 21.94 1.22
N HIS A 256 1.59 22.16 2.04
CA HIS A 256 0.81 23.40 2.05
C HIS A 256 1.60 24.59 2.59
N LYS A 257 2.66 24.37 3.37
CA LYS A 257 3.47 25.44 3.95
C LYS A 257 4.67 25.81 3.08
N ASP A 258 5.42 24.81 2.65
CA ASP A 258 6.81 24.94 2.20
C ASP A 258 7.06 24.32 0.80
N SER A 259 6.06 23.73 0.14
CA SER A 259 6.26 23.13 -1.20
C SER A 259 6.66 24.17 -2.25
N VAL A 260 7.60 23.81 -3.12
CA VAL A 260 8.01 24.61 -4.29
C VAL A 260 6.86 24.83 -5.28
N PHE A 261 5.79 24.02 -5.16
CA PHE A 261 4.59 24.12 -5.99
C PHE A 261 3.45 24.92 -5.36
N LYS A 262 3.55 25.29 -4.07
CA LYS A 262 2.48 25.90 -3.25
C LYS A 262 1.77 27.09 -3.92
N ASN A 263 2.47 27.85 -4.75
CA ASN A 263 1.92 28.97 -5.51
C ASN A 263 2.34 28.93 -6.99
N ASN A 264 2.73 27.75 -7.49
CA ASN A 264 3.23 27.60 -8.86
C ASN A 264 2.61 26.38 -9.56
N PRO A 265 1.27 26.39 -9.78
CA PRO A 265 0.59 25.33 -10.50
C PRO A 265 1.06 25.20 -11.96
N MET A 266 1.56 26.29 -12.53
CA MET A 266 2.14 26.26 -13.88
C MET A 266 3.40 25.40 -13.96
N LEU A 267 4.27 25.44 -12.93
CA LEU A 267 5.45 24.58 -12.87
C LEU A 267 5.06 23.09 -12.85
N TRP A 268 4.04 22.73 -12.08
CA TRP A 268 3.49 21.38 -12.06
C TRP A 268 2.97 20.96 -13.44
N ASN A 269 2.13 21.79 -14.05
CA ASN A 269 1.57 21.52 -15.39
C ASN A 269 2.67 21.35 -16.44
N ASN A 270 3.68 22.21 -16.43
CA ASN A 270 4.78 22.17 -17.38
C ASN A 270 5.69 20.95 -17.14
N MET A 271 5.93 20.58 -15.88
CA MET A 271 6.66 19.37 -15.50
C MET A 271 6.02 18.11 -16.10
N HIS A 272 4.68 18.04 -16.13
CA HIS A 272 3.95 16.93 -16.74
C HIS A 272 3.87 17.02 -18.27
N LYS A 273 3.55 18.20 -18.82
CA LYS A 273 3.32 18.38 -20.26
C LYS A 273 4.57 18.17 -21.12
N GLN A 274 5.77 18.45 -20.60
CA GLN A 274 7.01 18.26 -21.37
C GLN A 274 7.26 16.80 -21.78
N PHE A 275 6.63 15.84 -21.10
CA PHE A 275 6.72 14.43 -21.45
C PHE A 275 5.72 13.99 -22.53
N ARG A 276 4.94 14.90 -23.13
CA ARG A 276 4.15 14.58 -24.33
C ARG A 276 5.08 14.22 -25.49
N ASP A 277 4.64 13.27 -26.32
CA ASP A 277 5.46 12.76 -27.42
C ASP A 277 5.95 13.87 -28.35
N GLU A 278 5.06 14.78 -28.72
CA GLU A 278 5.37 15.96 -29.54
C GLU A 278 6.52 16.81 -28.95
N ASN A 279 6.52 17.02 -27.63
CA ASN A 279 7.53 17.80 -26.94
C ASN A 279 8.86 17.04 -26.85
N LEU A 280 8.81 15.72 -26.59
CA LEU A 280 10.00 14.88 -26.53
C LEU A 280 10.70 14.78 -27.90
N LEU A 281 9.92 14.62 -28.97
CA LEU A 281 10.45 14.63 -30.33
C LEU A 281 11.03 16.00 -30.69
N ALA A 282 10.38 17.10 -30.30
CA ALA A 282 10.88 18.45 -30.53
C ALA A 282 12.20 18.75 -29.81
N VAL A 283 12.42 18.20 -28.60
CA VAL A 283 13.69 18.32 -27.88
C VAL A 283 14.74 17.27 -28.30
N GLY A 284 14.50 16.52 -29.38
CA GLY A 284 15.48 15.66 -30.04
C GLY A 284 15.53 14.21 -29.54
N PHE A 285 14.59 13.77 -28.69
CA PHE A 285 14.46 12.35 -28.38
C PHE A 285 13.87 11.61 -29.57
N LYS A 286 14.25 10.34 -29.74
CA LYS A 286 13.65 9.42 -30.71
C LYS A 286 12.99 8.27 -29.97
N ARG A 287 11.91 7.74 -30.54
CA ARG A 287 11.34 6.50 -30.04
C ARG A 287 12.35 5.36 -30.21
N CYS A 288 12.50 4.56 -29.16
CA CYS A 288 13.43 3.44 -29.12
C CYS A 288 12.80 2.28 -28.33
N GLN A 289 13.47 1.12 -28.37
CA GLN A 289 13.08 -0.06 -27.61
C GLN A 289 14.15 -0.40 -26.59
N ILE A 290 13.75 -0.66 -25.34
CA ILE A 290 14.66 -1.06 -24.26
C ILE A 290 14.21 -2.42 -23.72
N GLY A 291 14.92 -3.48 -24.12
CA GLY A 291 14.51 -4.86 -23.82
C GLY A 291 13.11 -5.15 -24.38
N ALA A 292 12.17 -5.54 -23.52
CA ALA A 292 10.78 -5.80 -23.90
C ALA A 292 9.89 -4.53 -23.91
N ARG A 293 10.41 -3.35 -23.55
CA ARG A 293 9.63 -2.10 -23.45
C ARG A 293 9.64 -1.35 -24.76
N THR A 294 8.45 -1.06 -25.31
CA THR A 294 8.27 -0.49 -26.66
C THR A 294 7.93 1.01 -26.68
N ASN A 295 7.55 1.60 -25.55
CA ASN A 295 7.24 3.03 -25.44
C ASN A 295 8.38 3.79 -24.73
N CYS A 296 9.58 3.74 -25.33
CA CYS A 296 10.77 4.37 -24.77
C CYS A 296 11.28 5.49 -25.67
N PHE A 297 11.99 6.43 -25.04
CA PHE A 297 12.59 7.59 -25.67
C PHE A 297 14.08 7.60 -25.36
N CYS A 298 14.88 7.72 -26.42
CA CYS A 298 16.33 7.74 -26.37
C CYS A 298 16.85 8.97 -27.08
N LYS A 299 17.86 9.62 -26.51
CA LYS A 299 18.60 10.71 -27.14
C LYS A 299 20.03 10.24 -27.43
N GLN A 300 20.47 10.51 -28.66
CA GLN A 300 21.82 10.19 -29.16
C GLN A 300 22.74 11.39 -29.03
#